data_AF-A0A2K8SY71-F1
#
_entry.id   AF-A0A2K8SY71-F1
#
_cell.length_a   1.000
_cell.length_b   1.000
_cell.length_c   1.000
_cell.angle_alpha   90.00
_cell.angle_beta   90.00
_cell.angle_gamma   90.00
#
_symmetry.space_group_name_H-M   'P 1'
#
loop_
_entity.id
_entity.type
_entity.pdbx_description
1 polymer ?
#
loop_
_entity_poly.entity_id
_entity_poly.type
_entity_poly.pdbx_seq_one_letter_code
_entity_poly.pdbx_strand_id
1 'polypeptide(L)'
;MEFEFLEVFLPSDLNDLRRVRHESLLTQMKFVYADIEKVESPEAIDYLDCSWKLREKAFPYSCTDEEGLILNYVIAANQLKSGFEISTAFGFSSMYIGLGLKQNDGQLVTMDCYVEEWKESFLYNPEEMESSVECSRMNALENILPTGLRFAKESAKKLGLSDVIRFEIGISPKDVPTIVGDRKLDFVFIDGGHFAEQPLLDFLAVYPYLSEKCAVFFHDNHFGTTVARAVSEAESKLGASAQKLLTRWNLTLVSRGLNKLSLATLNYLLIRKHPSYLELSKTQLQHTQSELESYKTQLQYTQSELESYKTQLQYTQSELESYKTQLQYTQSELESYKTQLQYTQSELESYKTQLQHTQSELKSHKTQLQHTQSELEILRCKADQTEAIISAMQSSKFWKLRILWLKLKQNLGLVKEVQE
;
A
#
# COMPACT_ATOMS: atom_id res chain seq x y z
N MET A 1 -5.64 7.59 -13.86
CA MET A 1 -5.05 6.25 -13.73
C MET A 1 -5.95 5.49 -12.79
N GLU A 2 -6.94 4.83 -13.37
CA GLU A 2 -7.90 3.99 -12.66
C GLU A 2 -7.18 2.74 -12.17
N PHE A 3 -7.38 2.42 -10.88
CA PHE A 3 -6.94 1.18 -10.26
C PHE A 3 -7.95 0.07 -10.62
N GLU A 4 -7.82 -0.48 -11.81
CA GLU A 4 -8.44 -1.78 -12.17
C GLU A 4 -7.49 -2.90 -11.78
N PHE A 5 -7.43 -3.25 -10.49
CA PHE A 5 -6.86 -4.53 -10.06
C PHE A 5 -7.62 -4.99 -8.81
N LEU A 6 -8.20 -6.20 -8.91
CA LEU A 6 -8.94 -6.97 -7.88
C LEU A 6 -10.48 -6.80 -7.85
N GLU A 7 -11.14 -6.95 -8.99
CA GLU A 7 -12.42 -7.69 -9.01
C GLU A 7 -12.17 -9.11 -9.53
N VAL A 8 -11.53 -9.93 -8.70
CA VAL A 8 -11.80 -11.37 -8.78
C VAL A 8 -13.12 -11.54 -8.03
N PHE A 9 -14.23 -11.57 -8.77
CA PHE A 9 -15.51 -12.02 -8.27
C PHE A 9 -15.28 -13.33 -7.49
N LEU A 10 -15.33 -13.26 -6.16
CA LEU A 10 -15.65 -14.46 -5.38
C LEU A 10 -17.12 -14.74 -5.68
N PRO A 11 -17.45 -15.86 -6.35
CA PRO A 11 -18.83 -16.14 -6.70
C PRO A 11 -19.68 -16.18 -5.43
N SER A 12 -20.89 -15.62 -5.51
CA SER A 12 -21.85 -15.55 -4.41
C SER A 12 -22.30 -16.92 -3.91
N ASP A 13 -21.97 -18.00 -4.63
CA ASP A 13 -22.23 -19.39 -4.26
C ASP A 13 -20.94 -20.22 -4.37
N LEU A 14 -20.56 -20.89 -3.28
CA LEU A 14 -19.42 -21.81 -3.23
C LEU A 14 -19.54 -22.97 -4.23
N ASN A 15 -20.75 -23.28 -4.70
CA ASN A 15 -20.99 -24.24 -5.79
C ASN A 15 -20.47 -23.77 -7.16
N ASP A 16 -20.24 -22.48 -7.34
CA ASP A 16 -19.85 -21.89 -8.63
C ASP A 16 -18.34 -22.03 -8.91
N LEU A 17 -17.49 -21.94 -7.87
CA LEU A 17 -16.04 -22.07 -8.01
C LEU A 17 -15.63 -23.48 -8.48
N ARG A 18 -16.36 -24.49 -7.99
CA ARG A 18 -16.22 -25.90 -8.39
C ARG A 18 -16.71 -26.13 -9.83
N ARG A 19 -17.79 -25.48 -10.27
CA ARG A 19 -18.35 -25.69 -11.62
C ARG A 19 -17.54 -25.00 -12.70
N VAL A 20 -17.18 -23.73 -12.50
CA VAL A 20 -16.55 -22.89 -13.55
C VAL A 20 -15.15 -23.38 -13.94
N ARG A 21 -14.32 -23.84 -12.99
CA ARG A 21 -12.99 -24.38 -13.32
C ARG A 21 -13.04 -25.79 -13.91
N HIS A 22 -14.02 -26.60 -13.53
CA HIS A 22 -14.03 -28.02 -13.87
C HIS A 22 -14.60 -28.27 -15.26
N GLU A 23 -15.56 -27.46 -15.73
CA GLU A 23 -16.19 -27.67 -17.04
C GLU A 23 -15.18 -27.65 -18.20
N SER A 24 -14.22 -26.71 -18.20
CA SER A 24 -13.19 -26.65 -19.24
C SER A 24 -12.27 -27.88 -19.23
N LEU A 25 -11.86 -28.34 -18.05
CA LEU A 25 -10.94 -29.48 -17.92
C LEU A 25 -11.65 -30.80 -18.24
N LEU A 26 -12.86 -31.01 -17.73
CA LEU A 26 -13.69 -32.18 -18.02
C LEU A 26 -14.06 -32.25 -19.51
N THR A 27 -14.24 -31.10 -20.17
CA THR A 27 -14.45 -31.03 -21.63
C THR A 27 -13.23 -31.55 -22.39
N GLN A 28 -12.01 -31.21 -21.94
CA GLN A 28 -10.78 -31.78 -22.52
C GLN A 28 -10.70 -33.29 -22.28
N MET A 29 -10.99 -33.74 -21.05
CA MET A 29 -10.99 -35.16 -20.66
C MET A 29 -12.05 -36.01 -21.38
N LYS A 30 -13.02 -35.40 -22.07
CA LYS A 30 -14.11 -36.09 -22.80
C LYS A 30 -13.63 -37.22 -23.69
N PHE A 31 -12.49 -37.06 -24.36
CA PHE A 31 -11.93 -38.08 -25.25
C PHE A 31 -11.37 -39.31 -24.51
N VAL A 32 -10.99 -39.15 -23.24
CA VAL A 32 -10.51 -40.24 -22.39
C VAL A 32 -11.70 -41.11 -21.97
N TYR A 33 -12.83 -40.51 -21.60
CA TYR A 33 -14.03 -41.23 -21.13
C TYR A 33 -14.67 -42.17 -22.15
N ALA A 34 -14.40 -42.00 -23.44
CA ALA A 34 -14.96 -42.87 -24.48
C ALA A 34 -14.52 -44.33 -24.30
N ASP A 35 -13.27 -44.51 -23.89
CA ASP A 35 -12.56 -45.80 -23.91
C ASP A 35 -12.46 -46.45 -22.51
N ILE A 36 -13.03 -45.81 -21.49
CA ILE A 36 -13.15 -46.30 -20.10
C ILE A 36 -14.61 -46.42 -19.69
N GLU A 37 -14.85 -47.17 -18.62
CA GLU A 37 -16.15 -47.24 -17.99
C GLU A 37 -16.09 -46.82 -16.53
N LYS A 38 -17.22 -46.30 -16.07
CA LYS A 38 -17.40 -45.81 -14.71
C LYS A 38 -17.52 -46.98 -13.77
N VAL A 39 -16.82 -46.93 -12.64
CA VAL A 39 -17.00 -47.87 -11.54
C VAL A 39 -18.18 -47.39 -10.70
N GLU A 40 -19.30 -48.11 -10.73
CA GLU A 40 -20.46 -47.75 -9.92
C GLU A 40 -20.17 -47.95 -8.43
N SER A 41 -20.43 -46.92 -7.63
CA SER A 41 -20.40 -46.97 -6.17
C SER A 41 -21.70 -46.36 -5.65
N PRO A 42 -22.51 -47.11 -4.88
CA PRO A 42 -23.74 -46.58 -4.28
C PRO A 42 -23.45 -45.45 -3.27
N GLU A 43 -22.21 -45.35 -2.78
CA GLU A 43 -21.72 -44.29 -1.92
C GLU A 43 -21.21 -43.05 -2.67
N ALA A 44 -21.34 -43.01 -4.01
CA ALA A 44 -20.99 -41.83 -4.82
C ALA A 44 -21.88 -40.64 -4.47
N ILE A 45 -21.26 -39.53 -4.06
CA ILE A 45 -21.99 -38.32 -3.70
C ILE A 45 -22.49 -37.59 -4.95
N ASP A 46 -21.64 -37.49 -5.97
CA ASP A 46 -22.02 -36.98 -7.28
C ASP A 46 -21.11 -37.55 -8.39
N TYR A 47 -21.23 -37.01 -9.61
CA TYR A 47 -20.53 -37.52 -10.78
C TYR A 47 -19.01 -37.40 -10.74
N LEU A 48 -18.44 -36.51 -9.91
CA LEU A 48 -16.99 -36.37 -9.75
C LEU A 48 -16.39 -37.34 -8.74
N ASP A 49 -17.24 -37.93 -7.89
CA ASP A 49 -16.85 -38.85 -6.81
C ASP A 49 -16.82 -40.31 -7.29
N CYS A 50 -16.35 -40.53 -8.51
CA CYS A 50 -16.41 -41.83 -9.19
C CYS A 50 -15.06 -42.18 -9.80
N SER A 51 -14.63 -43.43 -9.60
CA SER A 51 -13.46 -44.02 -10.24
C SER A 51 -13.82 -44.58 -11.61
N TRP A 52 -12.80 -44.86 -12.40
CA TRP A 52 -12.91 -45.40 -13.75
C TRP A 52 -12.03 -46.63 -13.92
N LYS A 53 -12.34 -47.45 -14.92
CA LYS A 53 -11.51 -48.58 -15.35
C LYS A 53 -11.54 -48.76 -16.85
N LEU A 54 -10.55 -49.46 -17.39
CA LEU A 54 -10.60 -49.91 -18.79
C LEU A 54 -11.78 -50.87 -18.98
N ARG A 55 -12.53 -50.72 -20.08
CA ARG A 55 -13.72 -51.56 -20.37
C ARG A 55 -13.41 -53.05 -20.39
N GLU A 56 -12.21 -53.40 -20.85
CA GLU A 56 -11.75 -54.77 -21.05
C GLU A 56 -11.04 -55.37 -19.83
N LYS A 57 -10.92 -54.61 -18.72
CA LYS A 57 -10.21 -55.03 -17.50
C LYS A 57 -11.11 -54.93 -16.27
N ALA A 58 -10.96 -55.85 -15.33
CA ALA A 58 -11.57 -55.75 -14.01
C ALA A 58 -10.84 -54.72 -13.13
N PHE A 59 -9.51 -54.63 -13.24
CA PHE A 59 -8.64 -53.75 -12.47
C PHE A 59 -7.50 -53.21 -13.35
N PRO A 60 -6.84 -52.09 -12.97
CA PRO A 60 -7.03 -51.27 -11.77
C PRO A 60 -8.17 -50.25 -11.88
N TYR A 61 -8.57 -49.69 -10.74
CA TYR A 61 -9.47 -48.54 -10.66
C TYR A 61 -8.64 -47.25 -10.56
N SER A 62 -9.04 -46.19 -11.25
CA SER A 62 -8.39 -44.89 -11.14
C SER A 62 -8.76 -44.15 -9.85
N CYS A 63 -8.01 -43.09 -9.55
CA CYS A 63 -8.51 -41.99 -8.73
C CYS A 63 -9.84 -41.43 -9.30
N THR A 64 -10.55 -40.67 -8.49
CA THR A 64 -11.77 -39.97 -8.91
C THR A 64 -11.46 -38.72 -9.74
N ASP A 65 -12.47 -38.21 -10.47
CA ASP A 65 -12.33 -36.90 -11.13
C ASP A 65 -12.12 -35.77 -10.11
N GLU A 66 -12.74 -35.84 -8.93
CA GLU A 66 -12.49 -34.92 -7.81
C GLU A 66 -10.99 -34.84 -7.46
N GLU A 67 -10.34 -35.98 -7.30
CA GLU A 67 -8.92 -36.06 -6.98
C GLU A 67 -8.05 -35.57 -8.13
N GLY A 68 -8.36 -35.98 -9.37
CA GLY A 68 -7.67 -35.49 -10.56
C GLY A 68 -7.72 -33.95 -10.68
N LEU A 69 -8.87 -33.35 -10.42
CA LEU A 69 -9.07 -31.90 -10.41
C LEU A 69 -8.26 -31.20 -9.31
N ILE A 70 -8.17 -31.80 -8.12
CA ILE A 70 -7.35 -31.31 -7.03
C ILE A 70 -5.86 -31.33 -7.39
N LEU A 71 -5.37 -32.44 -7.95
CA LEU A 71 -3.98 -32.58 -8.39
C LEU A 71 -3.65 -31.50 -9.45
N ASN A 72 -4.50 -31.36 -10.46
CA ASN A 72 -4.37 -30.32 -11.49
C ASN A 72 -4.35 -28.90 -10.89
N TYR A 73 -5.27 -28.61 -9.97
CA TYR A 73 -5.38 -27.32 -9.31
C TYR A 73 -4.09 -26.95 -8.55
N VAL A 74 -3.57 -27.87 -7.74
CA VAL A 74 -2.35 -27.60 -6.95
C VAL A 74 -1.17 -27.29 -7.86
N ILE A 75 -1.01 -28.05 -8.94
CA ILE A 75 0.05 -27.83 -9.94
C ILE A 75 -0.09 -26.44 -10.58
N ALA A 76 -1.26 -26.14 -11.15
CA ALA A 76 -1.49 -24.89 -11.87
C ALA A 76 -1.39 -23.67 -10.94
N ALA A 77 -2.07 -23.69 -9.79
CA ALA A 77 -2.09 -22.57 -8.85
C ALA A 77 -0.73 -22.29 -8.21
N ASN A 78 0.16 -23.29 -8.15
CA ASN A 78 1.49 -23.14 -7.58
C ASN A 78 2.61 -23.11 -8.63
N GLN A 79 2.31 -23.04 -9.92
CA GLN A 79 3.32 -22.97 -10.98
C GLN A 79 4.36 -24.11 -10.92
N LEU A 80 3.92 -25.32 -10.57
CA LEU A 80 4.80 -26.50 -10.51
C LEU A 80 5.11 -26.97 -11.94
N LYS A 81 6.33 -27.46 -12.18
CA LYS A 81 6.87 -27.74 -13.51
C LYS A 81 7.51 -29.12 -13.67
N SER A 82 7.91 -29.78 -12.59
CA SER A 82 8.64 -31.05 -12.65
C SER A 82 7.93 -32.09 -11.79
N GLY A 83 7.05 -32.84 -12.44
CA GLY A 83 6.24 -33.89 -11.83
C GLY A 83 6.88 -35.27 -11.91
N PHE A 84 6.68 -36.07 -10.86
CA PHE A 84 6.89 -37.52 -10.89
C PHE A 84 5.65 -38.25 -10.36
N GLU A 85 5.25 -39.32 -11.02
CA GLU A 85 4.14 -40.17 -10.59
C GLU A 85 4.60 -41.61 -10.47
N ILE A 86 4.24 -42.24 -9.35
CA ILE A 86 4.46 -43.66 -9.10
C ILE A 86 3.10 -44.35 -9.25
N SER A 87 3.04 -45.38 -10.09
CA SER A 87 1.84 -46.16 -10.43
C SER A 87 0.97 -45.45 -11.48
N THR A 88 1.40 -45.48 -12.74
CA THR A 88 0.64 -44.90 -13.87
C THR A 88 -0.73 -45.56 -14.05
N ALA A 89 -0.82 -46.87 -13.86
CA ALA A 89 -1.90 -47.73 -14.33
C ALA A 89 -2.22 -47.44 -15.81
N PHE A 90 -3.47 -47.16 -16.14
CA PHE A 90 -3.88 -46.71 -17.47
C PHE A 90 -3.79 -45.18 -17.66
N GLY A 91 -3.14 -44.45 -16.76
CA GLY A 91 -2.73 -43.05 -16.94
C GLY A 91 -3.81 -42.00 -16.70
N PHE A 92 -4.89 -42.34 -15.98
CA PHE A 92 -6.00 -41.42 -15.72
C PHE A 92 -5.58 -40.18 -14.93
N SER A 93 -4.90 -40.38 -13.79
CA SER A 93 -4.29 -39.30 -12.99
C SER A 93 -3.23 -38.55 -13.80
N SER A 94 -2.42 -39.26 -14.59
CA SER A 94 -1.37 -38.68 -15.43
C SER A 94 -1.93 -37.63 -16.41
N MET A 95 -3.13 -37.82 -16.95
CA MET A 95 -3.78 -36.82 -17.82
C MET A 95 -4.08 -35.52 -17.05
N TYR A 96 -4.67 -35.61 -15.86
CA TYR A 96 -4.95 -34.46 -15.02
C TYR A 96 -3.68 -33.71 -14.61
N ILE A 97 -2.67 -34.45 -14.17
CA ILE A 97 -1.36 -33.92 -13.78
C ILE A 97 -0.68 -33.25 -14.99
N GLY A 98 -0.66 -33.92 -16.14
CA GLY A 98 -0.08 -33.41 -17.38
C GLY A 98 -0.76 -32.13 -17.88
N LEU A 99 -2.09 -32.05 -17.83
CA LEU A 99 -2.83 -30.83 -18.18
C LEU A 99 -2.50 -29.66 -17.22
N GLY A 100 -2.18 -29.95 -15.97
CA GLY A 100 -1.75 -28.95 -14.99
C GLY A 100 -0.33 -28.46 -15.30
N LEU A 101 0.59 -29.39 -15.51
CA LEU A 101 1.99 -29.09 -15.81
C LEU A 101 2.15 -28.35 -17.14
N LYS A 102 1.37 -28.71 -18.15
CA LYS A 102 1.36 -28.03 -19.46
C LYS A 102 1.07 -26.53 -19.36
N GLN A 103 0.24 -26.09 -18.42
CA GLN A 103 -0.04 -24.67 -18.19
C GLN A 103 1.17 -23.88 -17.68
N ASN A 104 2.15 -24.58 -17.11
CA ASN A 104 3.34 -24.00 -16.50
C ASN A 104 4.62 -24.28 -17.31
N ASP A 105 4.49 -24.80 -18.54
CA ASP A 105 5.60 -25.33 -19.35
C ASP A 105 6.38 -26.44 -18.62
N GLY A 106 5.65 -27.28 -17.88
CA GLY A 106 6.19 -28.38 -17.09
C GLY A 106 6.14 -29.73 -17.80
N GLN A 107 6.74 -30.74 -17.14
CA GLN A 107 6.81 -32.12 -17.61
C GLN A 107 6.54 -33.12 -16.50
N LEU A 108 5.85 -34.20 -16.84
CA LEU A 108 5.60 -35.36 -15.99
C LEU A 108 6.46 -36.54 -16.45
N VAL A 109 7.09 -37.22 -15.50
CA VAL A 109 7.56 -38.59 -15.70
C VAL A 109 6.70 -39.49 -14.83
N THR A 110 6.12 -40.53 -15.42
CA THR A 110 5.29 -41.51 -14.70
C THR A 110 5.81 -42.90 -14.97
N MET A 111 5.68 -43.80 -13.99
CA MET A 111 6.10 -45.18 -14.15
C MET A 111 5.09 -46.18 -13.57
N ASP A 112 5.03 -47.35 -14.19
CA ASP A 112 4.32 -48.51 -13.67
C ASP A 112 5.05 -49.82 -13.99
N CYS A 113 4.75 -50.83 -13.19
CA CYS A 113 5.16 -52.21 -13.41
C CYS A 113 4.22 -52.96 -14.38
N TYR A 114 2.97 -52.51 -14.54
CA TYR A 114 1.93 -53.12 -15.39
C TYR A 114 1.56 -54.56 -15.03
N VAL A 115 1.63 -54.92 -13.75
CA VAL A 115 1.35 -56.26 -13.24
C VAL A 115 -0.08 -56.75 -13.55
N GLU A 116 -1.01 -55.82 -13.80
CA GLU A 116 -2.38 -56.09 -14.22
C GLU A 116 -2.52 -56.76 -15.60
N GLU A 117 -1.46 -56.82 -16.41
CA GLU A 117 -1.49 -57.63 -17.64
C GLU A 117 -1.51 -59.13 -17.34
N TRP A 118 -1.00 -59.53 -16.18
CA TRP A 118 -0.91 -60.93 -15.77
C TRP A 118 -1.85 -61.27 -14.61
N LYS A 119 -2.18 -60.28 -13.77
CA LYS A 119 -2.99 -60.48 -12.57
C LYS A 119 -3.88 -59.27 -12.31
N GLU A 120 -5.16 -59.38 -12.63
CA GLU A 120 -6.14 -58.35 -12.34
C GLU A 120 -6.60 -58.45 -10.87
N SER A 121 -5.75 -58.07 -9.91
CA SER A 121 -6.04 -58.11 -8.48
C SER A 121 -5.14 -57.14 -7.72
N PHE A 122 -5.60 -56.49 -6.65
CA PHE A 122 -4.75 -55.58 -5.86
C PHE A 122 -3.68 -56.25 -4.97
N LEU A 123 -3.60 -57.59 -4.99
CA LEU A 123 -2.70 -58.35 -4.15
C LEU A 123 -1.50 -58.84 -4.97
N TYR A 124 -0.45 -58.02 -5.00
CA TYR A 124 0.81 -58.33 -5.65
C TYR A 124 1.89 -58.64 -4.62
N ASN A 125 2.84 -59.48 -4.99
CA ASN A 125 4.11 -59.58 -4.27
C ASN A 125 5.26 -58.93 -5.09
N PRO A 126 6.39 -58.58 -4.45
CA PRO A 126 7.51 -57.94 -5.14
C PRO A 126 8.05 -58.73 -6.34
N GLU A 127 8.12 -60.06 -6.26
CA GLU A 127 8.63 -60.91 -7.35
C GLU A 127 7.71 -60.88 -8.59
N GLU A 128 6.39 -60.87 -8.39
CA GLU A 128 5.39 -60.71 -9.46
C GLU A 128 5.56 -59.35 -10.17
N MET A 129 5.77 -58.28 -9.40
CA MET A 129 5.95 -56.93 -9.95
C MET A 129 7.28 -56.82 -10.72
N GLU A 130 8.37 -57.39 -10.21
CA GLU A 130 9.66 -57.40 -10.92
C GLU A 130 9.59 -58.20 -12.22
N SER A 131 8.99 -59.40 -12.17
CA SER A 131 8.78 -60.24 -13.36
C SER A 131 7.93 -59.52 -14.42
N SER A 132 6.92 -58.79 -13.97
CA SER A 132 6.06 -57.98 -14.83
C SER A 132 6.81 -56.83 -15.52
N VAL A 133 7.69 -56.13 -14.80
CA VAL A 133 8.57 -55.10 -15.38
C VAL A 133 9.49 -55.69 -16.45
N GLU A 134 10.14 -56.82 -16.16
CA GLU A 134 11.05 -57.47 -17.10
C GLU A 134 10.32 -57.90 -18.38
N CYS A 135 9.17 -58.58 -18.23
CA CYS A 135 8.38 -59.03 -19.37
C CYS A 135 7.83 -57.83 -20.18
N SER A 136 7.31 -56.80 -19.51
CA SER A 136 6.83 -55.58 -20.15
C SER A 136 7.93 -54.86 -20.95
N ARG A 137 9.15 -54.76 -20.39
CA ARG A 137 10.30 -54.16 -21.09
C ARG A 137 10.70 -54.97 -22.32
N MET A 138 10.75 -56.30 -22.22
CA MET A 138 11.06 -57.17 -23.37
C MET A 138 10.02 -57.03 -24.47
N ASN A 139 8.73 -57.10 -24.12
CA ASN A 139 7.62 -56.96 -25.06
C ASN A 139 7.62 -55.57 -25.73
N ALA A 140 7.97 -54.51 -25.00
CA ALA A 140 8.05 -53.16 -25.53
C ALA A 140 9.13 -53.00 -26.62
N LEU A 141 10.21 -53.80 -26.61
CA LEU A 141 11.22 -53.83 -27.69
C LEU A 141 10.62 -54.31 -29.02
N GLU A 142 9.55 -55.11 -28.96
CA GLU A 142 8.79 -55.59 -30.11
C GLU A 142 7.53 -54.75 -30.39
N ASN A 143 7.43 -53.55 -29.78
CA ASN A 143 6.24 -52.68 -29.81
C ASN A 143 4.96 -53.30 -29.23
N ILE A 144 5.09 -54.32 -28.40
CA ILE A 144 3.96 -54.92 -27.67
C ILE A 144 3.88 -54.22 -26.31
N LEU A 145 3.01 -53.20 -26.23
CA LEU A 145 2.83 -52.43 -25.00
C LEU A 145 1.75 -53.06 -24.11
N PRO A 146 1.90 -53.01 -22.77
CA PRO A 146 0.80 -53.22 -21.84
C PRO A 146 -0.44 -52.42 -22.25
N THR A 147 -1.62 -53.00 -22.05
CA THR A 147 -2.92 -52.41 -22.35
C THR A 147 -3.08 -51.06 -21.67
N GLY A 148 -2.72 -50.95 -20.39
CA GLY A 148 -2.71 -49.68 -19.64
C GLY A 148 -1.79 -48.63 -20.26
N LEU A 149 -0.54 -49.01 -20.57
CA LEU A 149 0.44 -48.11 -21.19
C LEU A 149 0.01 -47.63 -22.59
N ARG A 150 -0.54 -48.52 -23.40
CA ARG A 150 -1.05 -48.19 -24.74
C ARG A 150 -2.17 -47.16 -24.64
N PHE A 151 -3.15 -47.41 -23.76
CA PHE A 151 -4.23 -46.47 -23.50
C PHE A 151 -3.72 -45.11 -23.02
N ALA A 152 -2.76 -45.10 -22.09
CA ALA A 152 -2.21 -43.87 -21.52
C ALA A 152 -1.52 -43.02 -22.60
N LYS A 153 -0.71 -43.65 -23.47
CA LYS A 153 -0.04 -42.97 -24.59
C LYS A 153 -1.02 -42.41 -25.62
N GLU A 154 -2.07 -43.17 -25.95
CA GLU A 154 -3.11 -42.72 -26.88
C GLU A 154 -3.93 -41.56 -26.30
N SER A 155 -4.28 -41.64 -25.02
CA SER A 155 -4.98 -40.57 -24.30
C SER A 155 -4.14 -39.29 -24.22
N ALA A 156 -2.85 -39.42 -23.88
CA ALA A 156 -1.92 -38.28 -23.88
C ALA A 156 -1.83 -37.64 -25.27
N LYS A 157 -1.79 -38.44 -26.34
CA LYS A 157 -1.78 -37.93 -27.72
C LYS A 157 -3.06 -37.16 -28.05
N LYS A 158 -4.24 -37.69 -27.71
CA LYS A 158 -5.55 -37.04 -27.92
C LYS A 158 -5.64 -35.69 -27.18
N LEU A 159 -4.99 -35.57 -26.02
CA LEU A 159 -4.94 -34.35 -25.22
C LEU A 159 -3.78 -33.40 -25.57
N GLY A 160 -2.92 -33.77 -26.53
CA GLY A 160 -1.73 -32.98 -26.89
C GLY A 160 -0.72 -32.90 -25.74
N LEU A 161 -0.53 -33.99 -25.02
CA LEU A 161 0.38 -34.16 -23.88
C LEU A 161 1.59 -35.05 -24.20
N SER A 162 1.76 -35.47 -25.46
CA SER A 162 2.85 -36.38 -25.86
C SER A 162 4.25 -35.82 -25.56
N ASP A 163 4.44 -34.50 -25.62
CA ASP A 163 5.71 -33.83 -25.27
C ASP A 163 5.79 -33.41 -23.80
N VAL A 164 4.71 -33.64 -23.03
CA VAL A 164 4.57 -33.26 -21.61
C VAL A 164 4.77 -34.46 -20.69
N ILE A 165 4.25 -35.63 -21.08
CA ILE A 165 4.26 -36.84 -20.26
C ILE A 165 5.21 -37.88 -20.87
N ARG A 166 6.22 -38.29 -20.09
CA ARG A 166 7.07 -39.44 -20.39
C ARG A 166 6.61 -40.64 -19.57
N PHE A 167 6.22 -41.70 -20.26
CA PHE A 167 5.78 -42.96 -19.65
C PHE A 167 6.94 -43.97 -19.62
N GLU A 168 7.22 -44.51 -18.44
CA GLU A 168 8.30 -45.48 -18.21
C GLU A 168 7.74 -46.79 -17.65
N ILE A 169 8.39 -47.90 -17.98
CA ILE A 169 8.11 -49.20 -17.36
C ILE A 169 9.14 -49.40 -16.25
N GLY A 170 8.70 -49.49 -15.00
CA GLY A 170 9.59 -49.65 -13.85
C GLY A 170 8.87 -49.80 -12.53
N ILE A 171 9.62 -50.11 -11.48
CA ILE A 171 9.12 -50.36 -10.13
C ILE A 171 9.82 -49.50 -9.09
N SER A 172 9.05 -48.98 -8.14
CA SER A 172 9.58 -48.28 -6.97
C SER A 172 9.93 -49.28 -5.84
N PRO A 173 11.01 -49.08 -5.08
CA PRO A 173 11.96 -47.96 -5.16
C PRO A 173 13.08 -48.15 -6.19
N LYS A 174 13.22 -49.36 -6.74
CA LYS A 174 14.40 -49.83 -7.50
C LYS A 174 14.75 -48.94 -8.71
N ASP A 175 13.76 -48.60 -9.53
CA ASP A 175 13.98 -47.88 -10.79
C ASP A 175 13.87 -46.35 -10.64
N VAL A 176 13.41 -45.85 -9.49
CA VAL A 176 13.22 -44.40 -9.24
C VAL A 176 14.50 -43.61 -9.54
N PRO A 177 15.71 -43.99 -9.04
CA PRO A 177 16.92 -43.22 -9.30
C PRO A 177 17.25 -43.09 -10.79
N THR A 178 17.11 -44.19 -11.55
CA THR A 178 17.42 -44.22 -12.98
C THR A 178 16.40 -43.42 -13.79
N ILE A 179 15.12 -43.53 -13.43
CA ILE A 179 14.02 -42.87 -14.16
C ILE A 179 13.99 -41.36 -13.86
N VAL A 180 14.13 -40.97 -12.59
CA VAL A 180 14.15 -39.55 -12.19
C VAL A 180 15.43 -38.86 -12.69
N GLY A 181 16.57 -39.55 -12.61
CA GLY A 181 17.86 -38.99 -13.01
C GLY A 181 18.22 -37.74 -12.20
N ASP A 182 18.73 -36.71 -12.87
CA ASP A 182 19.16 -35.46 -12.22
C ASP A 182 18.01 -34.46 -11.95
N ARG A 183 16.75 -34.86 -12.19
CA ARG A 183 15.62 -33.96 -12.04
C ARG A 183 15.44 -33.52 -10.59
N LYS A 184 15.08 -32.25 -10.41
CA LYS A 184 14.48 -31.77 -9.18
C LYS A 184 12.96 -31.75 -9.35
N LEU A 185 12.26 -32.36 -8.39
CA LEU A 185 10.82 -32.61 -8.44
C LEU A 185 10.12 -31.58 -7.57
N ASP A 186 9.12 -30.89 -8.10
CA ASP A 186 8.27 -29.96 -7.36
C ASP A 186 6.83 -30.50 -7.18
N PHE A 187 6.51 -31.61 -7.86
CA PHE A 187 5.27 -32.36 -7.67
C PHE A 187 5.56 -33.86 -7.67
N VAL A 188 5.01 -34.58 -6.70
CA VAL A 188 5.01 -36.04 -6.67
C VAL A 188 3.63 -36.57 -6.32
N PHE A 189 3.15 -37.58 -7.06
CA PHE A 189 1.96 -38.35 -6.75
C PHE A 189 2.32 -39.82 -6.51
N ILE A 190 1.94 -40.35 -5.35
CA ILE A 190 2.23 -41.72 -4.92
C ILE A 190 0.91 -42.48 -4.78
N ASP A 191 0.70 -43.42 -5.69
CA ASP A 191 -0.45 -44.34 -5.75
C ASP A 191 0.01 -45.80 -6.01
N GLY A 192 1.22 -46.11 -5.50
CA GLY A 192 1.84 -47.43 -5.59
C GLY A 192 1.17 -48.45 -4.66
N GLY A 193 1.68 -49.68 -4.67
CA GLY A 193 1.10 -50.77 -3.89
C GLY A 193 0.95 -50.44 -2.40
N HIS A 194 -0.23 -50.74 -1.82
CA HIS A 194 -0.54 -50.45 -0.42
C HIS A 194 -0.21 -51.60 0.56
N PHE A 195 0.79 -52.41 0.23
CA PHE A 195 1.21 -53.54 1.05
C PHE A 195 2.49 -53.23 1.85
N ALA A 196 2.61 -53.85 3.03
CA ALA A 196 3.80 -53.75 3.89
C ALA A 196 4.34 -52.31 4.06
N GLU A 197 5.58 -52.05 3.64
CA GLU A 197 6.26 -50.76 3.75
C GLU A 197 6.29 -49.98 2.43
N GLN A 198 5.61 -50.47 1.39
CA GLN A 198 5.78 -49.97 0.02
C GLN A 198 5.52 -48.45 -0.11
N PRO A 199 4.44 -47.87 0.46
CA PRO A 199 4.24 -46.41 0.38
C PRO A 199 5.36 -45.60 1.04
N LEU A 200 5.97 -46.13 2.11
CA LEU A 200 7.10 -45.49 2.77
C LEU A 200 8.36 -45.58 1.89
N LEU A 201 8.61 -46.73 1.26
CA LEU A 201 9.71 -46.91 0.32
C LEU A 201 9.57 -46.00 -0.90
N ASP A 202 8.35 -45.84 -1.42
CA ASP A 202 8.04 -44.93 -2.51
C ASP A 202 8.40 -43.48 -2.18
N PHE A 203 7.97 -43.01 -1.00
CA PHE A 203 8.32 -41.67 -0.53
C PHE A 203 9.84 -41.50 -0.35
N LEU A 204 10.50 -42.47 0.30
CA LEU A 204 11.94 -42.39 0.54
C LEU A 204 12.76 -42.43 -0.75
N ALA A 205 12.26 -43.11 -1.79
CA ALA A 205 12.90 -43.16 -3.10
C ALA A 205 12.88 -41.80 -3.81
N VAL A 206 11.79 -41.04 -3.68
CA VAL A 206 11.65 -39.72 -4.33
C VAL A 206 12.21 -38.56 -3.50
N TYR A 207 12.29 -38.72 -2.17
CA TYR A 207 12.70 -37.66 -1.24
C TYR A 207 14.01 -36.93 -1.63
N PRO A 208 15.10 -37.62 -2.05
CA PRO A 208 16.35 -36.95 -2.44
C PRO A 208 16.23 -35.99 -3.63
N TYR A 209 15.18 -36.16 -4.44
CA TYR A 209 14.93 -35.39 -5.65
C TYR A 209 13.96 -34.22 -5.42
N LEU A 210 13.30 -34.14 -4.26
CA LEU A 210 12.35 -33.07 -3.97
C LEU A 210 13.03 -31.70 -3.91
N SER A 211 12.35 -30.72 -4.48
CA SER A 211 12.73 -29.31 -4.48
C SER A 211 12.35 -28.64 -3.16
N GLU A 212 12.89 -27.45 -2.90
CA GLU A 212 12.49 -26.63 -1.74
C GLU A 212 10.99 -26.32 -1.76
N LYS A 213 10.47 -25.96 -2.93
CA LYS A 213 9.03 -25.86 -3.20
C LYS A 213 8.52 -27.17 -3.77
N CYS A 214 7.71 -27.91 -3.02
CA CYS A 214 7.18 -29.19 -3.47
C CYS A 214 5.79 -29.52 -2.91
N ALA A 215 5.06 -30.33 -3.69
CA ALA A 215 3.82 -30.99 -3.31
C ALA A 215 4.03 -32.51 -3.38
N VAL A 216 3.76 -33.25 -2.30
CA VAL A 216 3.76 -34.71 -2.29
C VAL A 216 2.37 -35.18 -1.91
N PHE A 217 1.73 -35.88 -2.83
CA PHE A 217 0.40 -36.45 -2.65
C PHE A 217 0.48 -37.96 -2.41
N PHE A 218 -0.28 -38.42 -1.43
CA PHE A 218 -0.47 -39.82 -1.09
C PHE A 218 -1.93 -40.20 -1.31
N HIS A 219 -2.17 -41.23 -2.11
CA HIS A 219 -3.49 -41.78 -2.36
C HIS A 219 -3.84 -42.91 -1.36
N ASP A 220 -5.12 -43.28 -1.26
CA ASP A 220 -5.64 -44.36 -0.39
C ASP A 220 -5.28 -44.27 1.11
N ASN A 221 -5.19 -43.06 1.68
CA ASN A 221 -4.82 -42.88 3.08
C ASN A 221 -5.99 -43.10 4.07
N HIS A 222 -6.53 -44.32 4.10
CA HIS A 222 -7.55 -44.73 5.07
C HIS A 222 -6.93 -45.00 6.46
N PHE A 223 -7.75 -44.97 7.51
CA PHE A 223 -7.28 -45.24 8.88
C PHE A 223 -6.72 -46.66 8.99
N GLY A 224 -5.53 -46.80 9.60
CA GLY A 224 -4.86 -48.10 9.76
C GLY A 224 -4.12 -48.61 8.52
N THR A 225 -4.00 -47.81 7.46
CA THR A 225 -3.24 -48.17 6.25
C THR A 225 -1.74 -47.95 6.41
N THR A 226 -0.98 -48.62 5.55
CA THR A 226 0.49 -48.47 5.41
C THR A 226 0.88 -47.07 4.92
N VAL A 227 -0.02 -46.38 4.23
CA VAL A 227 0.15 -45.01 3.72
C VAL A 227 0.37 -43.99 4.84
N ALA A 228 -0.32 -44.13 5.98
CA ALA A 228 -0.20 -43.19 7.10
C ALA A 228 1.24 -43.06 7.62
N ARG A 229 2.02 -44.14 7.57
CA ARG A 229 3.44 -44.12 7.97
C ARG A 229 4.30 -43.32 6.99
N ALA A 230 4.05 -43.46 5.69
CA ALA A 230 4.73 -42.68 4.67
C ALA A 230 4.40 -41.18 4.80
N VAL A 231 3.14 -40.85 5.09
CA VAL A 231 2.70 -39.47 5.38
C VAL A 231 3.45 -38.91 6.58
N SER A 232 3.51 -39.62 7.70
CA SER A 232 4.23 -39.14 8.90
C SER A 232 5.73 -38.96 8.67
N GLU A 233 6.37 -39.84 7.90
CA GLU A 233 7.77 -39.65 7.51
C GLU A 233 7.93 -38.42 6.61
N ALA A 234 6.99 -38.19 5.69
CA ALA A 234 6.99 -36.99 4.85
C ALA A 234 6.79 -35.70 5.66
N GLU A 235 5.91 -35.69 6.65
CA GLU A 235 5.73 -34.54 7.56
C GLU A 235 7.04 -34.21 8.29
N SER A 236 7.70 -35.24 8.82
CA SER A 236 8.99 -35.12 9.52
C SER A 236 10.09 -34.58 8.60
N LYS A 237 10.24 -35.17 7.41
CA LYS A 237 11.32 -34.84 6.46
C LYS A 237 11.12 -33.51 5.73
N LEU A 238 9.86 -33.09 5.52
CA LEU A 238 9.53 -31.81 4.88
C LEU A 238 9.32 -30.67 5.88
N GLY A 239 9.15 -30.98 7.16
CA GLY A 239 8.89 -29.98 8.20
C GLY A 239 7.53 -29.30 8.02
N ALA A 240 6.53 -30.03 7.52
CA ALA A 240 5.21 -29.52 7.19
C ALA A 240 4.12 -30.51 7.62
N SER A 241 2.98 -30.00 8.08
CA SER A 241 1.84 -30.86 8.44
C SER A 241 1.09 -31.34 7.21
N ALA A 242 0.61 -32.58 7.27
CA ALA A 242 -0.21 -33.18 6.24
C ALA A 242 -1.60 -32.55 6.22
N GLN A 243 -2.04 -32.14 5.04
CA GLN A 243 -3.42 -31.75 4.77
C GLN A 243 -4.16 -32.96 4.20
N LYS A 244 -4.92 -33.64 5.05
CA LYS A 244 -5.81 -34.73 4.63
C LYS A 244 -7.04 -34.14 3.94
N LEU A 245 -7.20 -34.43 2.66
CA LEU A 245 -8.35 -34.05 1.86
C LEU A 245 -9.35 -35.19 1.90
N LEU A 246 -10.59 -34.89 2.30
CA LEU A 246 -11.64 -35.90 2.44
C LEU A 246 -12.24 -36.26 1.08
N THR A 247 -11.42 -36.71 0.15
CA THR A 247 -11.89 -37.33 -1.10
C THR A 247 -12.27 -38.79 -0.84
N ARG A 248 -12.72 -39.51 -1.86
CA ARG A 248 -13.12 -40.93 -1.75
C ARG A 248 -12.00 -41.77 -1.14
N TRP A 249 -10.79 -41.55 -1.63
CA TRP A 249 -9.60 -42.30 -1.29
C TRP A 249 -8.71 -41.54 -0.29
N ASN A 250 -9.26 -40.52 0.38
CA ASN A 250 -8.55 -39.75 1.41
C ASN A 250 -7.21 -39.18 0.93
N LEU A 251 -7.21 -38.54 -0.24
CA LEU A 251 -6.03 -37.92 -0.82
C LEU A 251 -5.33 -37.01 0.21
N THR A 252 -4.04 -37.24 0.46
CA THR A 252 -3.31 -36.52 1.52
C THR A 252 -2.13 -35.77 0.93
N LEU A 253 -2.07 -34.47 1.19
CA LEU A 253 -1.01 -33.58 0.72
C LEU A 253 -0.02 -33.28 1.85
N VAL A 254 1.26 -33.52 1.63
CA VAL A 254 2.34 -32.91 2.41
C VAL A 254 3.09 -31.97 1.49
N SER A 255 3.21 -30.70 1.88
CA SER A 255 3.76 -29.68 0.98
C SER A 255 4.63 -28.65 1.69
N ARG A 256 5.61 -28.12 0.96
CA ARG A 256 6.54 -27.09 1.42
C ARG A 256 6.63 -25.98 0.37
N GLY A 257 6.62 -24.72 0.81
CA GLY A 257 6.81 -23.56 -0.07
C GLY A 257 5.65 -23.27 -1.05
N LEU A 258 4.47 -23.88 -0.85
CA LEU A 258 3.28 -23.59 -1.67
C LEU A 258 2.52 -22.35 -1.20
N ASN A 259 1.73 -21.77 -2.09
CA ASN A 259 0.90 -20.60 -1.83
C ASN A 259 -0.19 -20.95 -0.80
N LYS A 260 -0.21 -20.25 0.34
CA LYS A 260 -1.16 -20.50 1.44
C LYS A 260 -2.64 -20.35 1.02
N LEU A 261 -2.94 -19.38 0.16
CA LEU A 261 -4.31 -19.18 -0.33
C LEU A 261 -4.76 -20.34 -1.24
N SER A 262 -3.86 -20.87 -2.05
CA SER A 262 -4.13 -22.06 -2.85
C SER A 262 -4.43 -23.30 -1.98
N LEU A 263 -3.68 -23.50 -0.90
CA LEU A 263 -3.90 -24.60 0.05
C LEU A 263 -5.23 -24.46 0.81
N ALA A 264 -5.58 -23.24 1.21
CA ALA A 264 -6.86 -22.95 1.85
C ALA A 264 -8.04 -23.21 0.89
N THR A 265 -7.83 -22.98 -0.41
CA THR A 265 -8.86 -23.17 -1.46
C THR A 265 -9.23 -24.64 -1.66
N LEU A 266 -8.34 -25.59 -1.34
CA LEU A 266 -8.60 -27.03 -1.50
C LEU A 266 -9.87 -27.49 -0.77
N ASN A 267 -10.14 -26.94 0.41
CA ASN A 267 -11.35 -27.27 1.18
C ASN A 267 -12.65 -26.91 0.44
N TYR A 268 -12.60 -25.92 -0.46
CA TYR A 268 -13.74 -25.53 -1.27
C TYR A 268 -13.95 -26.44 -2.47
N LEU A 269 -12.89 -27.10 -2.96
CA LEU A 269 -12.96 -28.08 -4.06
C LEU A 269 -13.57 -29.42 -3.64
N LEU A 270 -13.51 -29.77 -2.34
CA LEU A 270 -13.99 -31.05 -1.83
C LEU A 270 -15.51 -31.21 -1.90
N ILE A 271 -15.96 -32.40 -2.29
CA ILE A 271 -17.36 -32.83 -2.35
C ILE A 271 -17.83 -33.22 -0.96
N ARG A 272 -17.03 -34.03 -0.25
CA ARG A 272 -17.31 -34.39 1.14
C ARG A 272 -16.97 -33.19 2.02
N LYS A 273 -18.00 -32.44 2.41
CA LYS A 273 -17.86 -31.40 3.43
C LYS A 273 -17.97 -32.05 4.80
N HIS A 274 -16.92 -31.97 5.61
CA HIS A 274 -17.03 -32.38 7.01
C HIS A 274 -17.84 -31.31 7.78
N PRO A 275 -18.84 -31.69 8.62
CA PRO A 275 -19.71 -30.74 9.29
C PRO A 275 -18.96 -29.69 10.11
N SER A 276 -17.87 -30.09 10.80
CA SER A 276 -17.06 -29.14 11.57
C SER A 276 -16.30 -28.13 10.71
N TYR A 277 -15.97 -28.46 9.45
CA TYR A 277 -15.28 -27.53 8.54
C TYR A 277 -16.23 -26.48 7.97
N LEU A 278 -17.51 -26.84 7.76
CA LEU A 278 -18.52 -25.87 7.40
C LEU A 278 -18.72 -24.85 8.54
N GLU A 279 -18.73 -25.33 9.79
CA GLU A 279 -18.84 -24.46 10.97
C GLU A 279 -17.57 -23.63 11.21
N LEU A 280 -16.37 -24.19 11.02
CA LEU A 280 -15.10 -23.46 11.03
C LEU A 280 -15.03 -22.40 9.93
N SER A 281 -15.49 -22.73 8.71
CA SER A 281 -15.52 -21.77 7.60
C SER A 281 -16.56 -20.67 7.84
N LYS A 282 -17.72 -20.99 8.42
CA LYS A 282 -18.72 -19.98 8.80
C LYS A 282 -18.18 -19.05 9.88
N THR A 283 -17.55 -19.60 10.91
CA THR A 283 -16.97 -18.79 11.99
C THR A 283 -15.80 -17.93 11.50
N GLN A 284 -14.93 -18.46 10.64
CA GLN A 284 -13.89 -17.66 10.00
C GLN A 284 -14.47 -16.56 9.11
N LEU A 285 -15.50 -16.85 8.32
CA LEU A 285 -16.17 -15.84 7.49
C LEU A 285 -16.80 -14.73 8.35
N GLN A 286 -17.46 -15.10 9.46
CA GLN A 286 -18.01 -14.15 10.43
C GLN A 286 -16.92 -13.29 11.09
N HIS A 287 -15.77 -13.89 11.40
CA HIS A 287 -14.61 -13.16 11.92
C HIS A 287 -14.09 -12.15 10.90
N THR A 288 -13.85 -12.58 9.66
CA THR A 288 -13.38 -11.70 8.59
C THR A 288 -14.38 -10.58 8.26
N GLN A 289 -15.68 -10.87 8.29
CA GLN A 289 -16.71 -9.83 8.16
C GLN A 289 -16.67 -8.82 9.31
N SER A 290 -16.44 -9.29 10.54
CA SER A 290 -16.31 -8.42 11.72
C SER A 290 -15.06 -7.54 11.63
N GLU A 291 -13.93 -8.09 11.17
CA GLU A 291 -12.71 -7.33 10.91
C GLU A 291 -12.92 -6.28 9.82
N LEU A 292 -13.60 -6.64 8.72
CA LEU A 292 -13.90 -5.71 7.64
C LEU A 292 -14.76 -4.52 8.10
N GLU A 293 -15.81 -4.78 8.90
CA GLU A 293 -16.64 -3.71 9.48
C GLU A 293 -15.85 -2.84 10.49
N SER A 294 -14.91 -3.45 11.23
CA SER A 294 -13.99 -2.70 12.09
C SER A 294 -13.10 -1.75 11.29
N TYR A 295 -12.48 -2.24 10.21
CA TYR A 295 -11.66 -1.41 9.32
C TYR A 295 -12.46 -0.29 8.65
N LYS A 296 -13.69 -0.57 8.23
CA LYS A 296 -14.59 0.43 7.66
C LYS A 296 -14.92 1.54 8.67
N THR A 297 -15.16 1.18 9.92
CA THR A 297 -15.40 2.13 11.02
C THR A 297 -14.15 2.99 11.29
N GLN A 298 -12.97 2.37 11.32
CA GLN A 298 -11.70 3.10 11.48
C GLN A 298 -11.50 4.10 10.33
N LEU A 299 -11.74 3.69 9.09
CA LEU A 299 -11.62 4.55 7.92
C LEU A 299 -12.55 5.77 8.00
N GLN A 300 -13.80 5.58 8.42
CA GLN A 300 -14.75 6.69 8.64
C GLN A 300 -14.27 7.67 9.71
N TYR A 301 -13.66 7.16 10.79
CA TYR A 301 -13.06 7.99 11.83
C TYR A 301 -11.89 8.81 11.28
N THR A 302 -10.96 8.19 10.56
CA THR A 302 -9.82 8.90 9.96
C THR A 302 -10.24 9.95 8.94
N GLN A 303 -11.30 9.68 8.16
CA GLN A 303 -11.89 10.67 7.25
C GLN A 303 -12.47 11.87 8.00
N SER A 304 -13.12 11.64 9.14
CA SER A 304 -13.68 12.71 9.97
C SER A 304 -12.58 13.57 10.62
N GLU A 305 -11.49 12.96 11.09
CA GLU A 305 -10.32 13.68 11.59
C GLU A 305 -9.66 14.54 10.50
N LEU A 306 -9.53 14.01 9.28
CA LEU A 306 -8.96 14.74 8.16
C LEU A 306 -9.78 16.02 7.83
N GLU A 307 -11.12 15.92 7.83
CA GLU A 307 -11.98 17.08 7.56
C GLU A 307 -11.91 18.12 8.71
N SER A 308 -11.76 17.67 9.96
CA SER A 308 -11.52 18.54 11.10
C SER A 308 -10.19 19.30 10.96
N TYR A 309 -9.09 18.62 10.61
CA TYR A 309 -7.80 19.27 10.38
C TYR A 309 -7.85 20.26 9.22
N LYS A 310 -8.56 19.94 8.15
CA LYS A 310 -8.76 20.84 7.00
C LYS A 310 -9.49 22.12 7.41
N THR A 311 -10.51 22.01 8.27
CA THR A 311 -11.25 23.16 8.82
C THR A 311 -10.35 24.03 9.70
N GLN A 312 -9.53 23.41 10.57
CA GLN A 312 -8.57 24.14 11.41
C GLN A 312 -7.51 24.87 10.58
N LEU A 313 -7.05 24.27 9.48
CA LEU A 313 -6.10 24.89 8.56
C LEU A 313 -6.70 26.12 7.87
N GLN A 314 -7.96 26.06 7.44
CA GLN A 314 -8.65 27.22 6.85
C GLN A 314 -8.83 28.36 7.87
N TYR A 315 -9.13 28.03 9.12
CA TYR A 315 -9.25 29.03 10.19
C TYR A 315 -7.91 29.74 10.46
N THR A 316 -6.83 28.96 10.62
CA THR A 316 -5.48 29.53 10.84
C THR A 316 -4.98 30.35 9.65
N GLN A 317 -5.30 29.95 8.41
CA GLN A 317 -5.02 30.79 7.22
C GLN A 317 -5.76 32.13 7.26
N SER A 318 -7.02 32.12 7.71
CA SER A 318 -7.83 33.34 7.83
C SER A 318 -7.29 34.28 8.92
N GLU A 319 -6.87 33.74 10.06
CA GLU A 319 -6.21 34.51 11.11
C GLU A 319 -4.89 35.12 10.63
N LEU A 320 -4.08 34.37 9.89
CA LEU A 320 -2.82 34.87 9.33
C LEU A 320 -3.04 36.07 8.40
N GLU A 321 -4.05 36.02 7.52
CA GLU A 321 -4.35 37.14 6.60
C GLU A 321 -4.88 38.37 7.36
N SER A 322 -5.65 38.15 8.44
CA SER A 322 -6.09 39.23 9.34
C SER A 322 -4.90 39.92 10.02
N TYR A 323 -3.97 39.15 10.60
CA TYR A 323 -2.76 39.71 11.21
C TYR A 323 -1.89 40.47 10.21
N LYS A 324 -1.76 39.95 8.98
CA LYS A 324 -1.03 40.63 7.91
C LYS A 324 -1.66 41.97 7.54
N THR A 325 -2.98 42.04 7.50
CA THR A 325 -3.73 43.29 7.26
C THR A 325 -3.51 44.30 8.39
N GLN A 326 -3.57 43.84 9.65
CA GLN A 326 -3.30 44.70 10.82
C GLN A 326 -1.86 45.24 10.82
N LEU A 327 -0.89 44.41 10.42
CA LEU A 327 0.51 44.81 10.30
C LEU A 327 0.70 45.91 9.24
N GLN A 328 0.03 45.79 8.09
CA GLN A 328 0.07 46.83 7.05
C GLN A 328 -0.54 48.16 7.51
N TYR A 329 -1.65 48.09 8.27
CA TYR A 329 -2.30 49.27 8.82
C TYR A 329 -1.39 49.99 9.84
N THR A 330 -0.82 49.24 10.79
CA THR A 330 0.12 49.79 11.79
C THR A 330 1.40 50.36 11.16
N GLN A 331 1.92 49.74 10.10
CA GLN A 331 3.03 50.30 9.32
C GLN A 331 2.66 51.65 8.67
N SER A 332 1.43 51.77 8.16
CA SER A 332 0.95 53.01 7.55
C SER A 332 0.75 54.13 8.58
N GLU A 333 0.23 53.81 9.76
CA GLU A 333 0.13 54.76 10.87
C GLU A 333 1.51 55.23 11.35
N LEU A 334 2.49 54.33 11.45
CA LEU A 334 3.85 54.68 11.84
C LEU A 334 4.48 55.68 10.86
N GLU A 335 4.31 55.48 9.56
CA GLU A 335 4.85 56.41 8.55
C GLU A 335 4.13 57.77 8.57
N SER A 336 2.83 57.78 8.85
CA SER A 336 2.06 59.02 9.07
C SER A 336 2.58 59.79 10.28
N TYR A 337 2.76 59.14 11.43
CA TYR A 337 3.32 59.78 12.63
C TYR A 337 4.74 60.31 12.40
N LYS A 338 5.57 59.57 11.66
CA LYS A 338 6.91 60.02 11.30
C LYS A 338 6.88 61.28 10.43
N THR A 339 5.95 61.36 9.48
CA THR A 339 5.73 62.55 8.66
C THR A 339 5.26 63.74 9.49
N GLN A 340 4.31 63.52 10.41
CA GLN A 340 3.86 64.56 11.33
C GLN A 340 5.00 65.07 12.21
N LEU A 341 5.82 64.17 12.77
CA LEU A 341 6.97 64.53 13.59
C LEU A 341 7.97 65.41 12.83
N GLN A 342 8.25 65.09 11.56
CA GLN A 342 9.13 65.90 10.69
C GLN A 342 8.55 67.30 10.45
N TYR A 343 7.23 67.40 10.26
CA TYR A 343 6.55 68.67 10.09
C TYR A 343 6.64 69.52 11.36
N THR A 344 6.33 68.95 12.53
CA THR A 344 6.41 69.65 13.82
C THR A 344 7.85 70.09 14.15
N GLN A 345 8.85 69.27 13.81
CA GLN A 345 10.27 69.66 13.93
C GLN A 345 10.61 70.87 13.06
N SER A 346 10.08 70.91 11.83
CA SER A 346 10.29 72.03 10.91
C SER A 346 9.62 73.31 11.41
N GLU A 347 8.39 73.21 11.94
CA GLU A 347 7.71 74.36 12.57
C GLU A 347 8.47 74.87 13.79
N LEU A 348 8.97 73.97 14.65
CA LEU A 348 9.76 74.35 15.82
C LEU A 348 11.02 75.13 15.44
N GLU A 349 11.75 74.70 14.40
CA GLU A 349 12.95 75.41 13.93
C GLU A 349 12.60 76.78 13.30
N SER A 350 11.46 76.87 12.62
CA SER A 350 10.92 78.15 12.12
C SER A 350 10.60 79.12 13.27
N TYR A 351 9.86 78.68 14.29
CA TYR A 351 9.56 79.51 15.47
C TYR A 351 10.82 79.94 16.21
N LYS A 352 11.80 79.06 16.34
CA LYS A 352 13.10 79.38 16.94
C LYS A 352 13.84 80.47 16.16
N THR A 353 13.79 80.42 14.83
CA THR A 353 14.36 81.45 13.94
C THR A 353 13.62 82.78 14.11
N GLN A 354 12.28 82.77 14.15
CA GLN A 354 11.47 83.96 14.40
C GLN A 354 11.77 84.58 15.77
N LEU A 355 11.87 83.76 16.83
CA LEU A 355 12.21 84.22 18.17
C LEU A 355 13.58 84.89 18.23
N GLN A 356 14.58 84.32 17.56
CA GLN A 356 15.92 84.93 17.44
C GLN A 356 15.86 86.29 16.71
N HIS A 357 15.03 86.40 15.68
CA HIS A 357 14.82 87.65 14.96
C HIS A 357 14.18 88.71 15.87
N THR A 358 13.06 88.39 16.54
CA THR A 358 12.38 89.32 17.46
C THR A 358 13.27 89.72 18.63
N GLN A 359 14.09 88.82 19.18
CA GLN A 359 15.08 89.17 20.21
C GLN A 359 16.11 90.19 19.69
N SER A 360 16.54 90.06 18.44
CA SER A 360 17.47 90.99 17.79
C SER A 360 16.82 92.36 17.57
N GLU A 361 15.57 92.40 17.11
CA GLU A 361 14.78 93.63 16.98
C GLU A 361 14.58 94.33 18.34
N LEU A 362 14.21 93.58 19.38
CA LEU A 362 14.03 94.11 20.73
C LEU A 362 15.33 94.72 21.27
N LYS A 363 16.47 94.07 21.03
CA LYS A 363 17.79 94.60 21.39
C LYS A 363 18.09 95.91 20.65
N SER A 364 17.78 95.97 19.35
CA SER A 364 17.93 97.17 18.53
C SER A 364 17.05 98.33 19.05
N HIS A 365 15.77 98.08 19.29
CA HIS A 365 14.86 99.09 19.86
C HIS A 365 15.29 99.55 21.26
N LYS A 366 15.80 98.65 22.10
CA LYS A 366 16.36 99.04 23.41
C LYS A 366 17.55 100.00 23.25
N THR A 367 18.44 99.74 22.30
CA THR A 367 19.56 100.65 22.00
C THR A 367 19.06 101.98 21.45
N GLN A 368 18.07 101.99 20.56
CA GLN A 368 17.45 103.22 20.06
C GLN A 368 16.78 104.03 21.17
N LEU A 369 16.07 103.38 22.09
CA LEU A 369 15.43 104.03 23.24
C LEU A 369 16.47 104.66 24.18
N GLN A 370 17.57 103.95 24.46
CA GLN A 370 18.69 104.50 25.24
C GLN A 370 19.28 105.74 24.57
N HIS A 371 19.47 105.69 23.25
CA HIS A 371 19.95 106.85 22.48
C HIS A 371 19.00 108.05 22.60
N THR A 372 17.70 107.83 22.39
CA THR A 372 16.70 108.92 22.50
C THR A 372 16.59 109.46 23.92
N GLN A 373 16.70 108.61 24.95
CA GLN A 373 16.76 109.07 26.34
C GLN A 373 17.98 109.98 26.59
N SER A 374 19.17 109.59 26.12
CA SER A 374 20.36 110.43 26.21
C SER A 374 20.21 111.75 25.45
N GLU A 375 19.61 111.75 24.26
CA GLU A 375 19.29 112.98 23.52
C GLU A 375 18.33 113.89 24.30
N LEU A 376 17.32 113.31 24.94
CA LEU A 376 16.31 114.03 25.72
C LEU A 376 16.93 114.63 27.00
N GLU A 377 17.85 113.92 27.66
CA GLU A 377 18.65 114.46 28.78
C GLU A 377 19.53 115.63 28.36
N ILE A 378 20.21 115.52 27.20
CA ILE A 378 21.01 116.61 26.64
C ILE A 378 20.12 117.83 26.35
N LEU A 379 18.95 117.63 25.74
CA LEU A 379 17.99 118.70 25.46
C LEU A 379 17.46 119.34 26.75
N ARG A 380 17.18 118.56 27.78
CA ARG A 380 16.76 119.06 29.09
C ARG A 380 17.85 119.90 29.76
N CYS A 381 19.10 119.43 29.73
CA CYS A 381 20.23 120.20 30.22
C CYS A 381 20.39 121.53 29.47
N LYS A 382 20.22 121.52 28.14
CA LYS A 382 20.21 122.75 27.33
C LYS A 382 19.05 123.67 27.72
N ALA A 383 17.85 123.14 27.94
CA ALA A 383 16.69 123.90 28.37
C ALA A 383 16.92 124.56 29.74
N ASP A 384 17.38 123.81 30.73
CA ASP A 384 17.72 124.31 32.07
C ASP A 384 18.81 125.40 31.99
N GLN A 385 19.82 125.20 31.13
CA GLN A 385 20.85 126.20 30.88
C GLN A 385 20.28 127.48 30.27
N THR A 386 19.39 127.37 29.28
CA THR A 386 18.72 128.53 28.70
C THR A 386 17.82 129.25 29.70
N GLU A 387 17.11 128.53 30.56
CA GLU A 387 16.28 129.11 31.61
C GLU A 387 17.12 129.85 32.66
N ALA A 388 18.26 129.26 33.06
CA ALA A 388 19.23 129.92 33.94
C ALA A 388 19.80 131.20 33.31
N ILE A 389 20.12 131.18 32.01
CA ILE A 389 20.56 132.38 31.28
C ILE A 389 19.46 133.45 31.24
N ILE A 390 18.21 133.08 30.96
CA ILE A 390 17.07 134.01 30.95
C ILE A 390 16.86 134.61 32.34
N SER A 391 16.89 133.81 33.40
CA SER A 391 16.75 134.27 34.79
C SER A 391 17.89 135.22 35.20
N ALA A 392 19.14 134.88 34.85
CA ALA A 392 20.30 135.75 35.04
C ALA A 392 20.15 137.07 34.26
N MET A 393 19.68 137.01 33.02
CA MET A 393 19.38 138.19 32.20
C MET A 393 18.30 139.06 32.86
N GLN A 394 17.19 138.48 33.30
CA GLN A 394 16.07 139.17 33.93
C GLN A 394 16.44 139.84 35.27
N SER A 395 17.35 139.22 36.03
CA SER A 395 17.83 139.76 37.31
C SER A 395 18.89 140.86 37.15
N SER A 396 19.50 140.99 35.97
CA SER A 396 20.54 141.97 35.67
C SER A 396 20.06 143.42 35.84
N LYS A 397 20.98 144.31 36.22
CA LYS A 397 20.70 145.75 36.35
C LYS A 397 20.18 146.33 35.03
N PHE A 398 20.71 145.88 33.89
CA PHE A 398 20.31 146.34 32.57
C PHE A 398 18.86 145.98 32.25
N TRP A 399 18.43 144.76 32.55
CA TRP A 399 17.03 144.35 32.33
C TRP A 399 16.07 145.07 33.28
N LYS A 400 16.44 145.23 34.55
CA LYS A 400 15.67 146.01 35.51
C LYS A 400 15.54 147.47 35.09
N LEU A 401 16.61 148.08 34.59
CA LEU A 401 16.62 149.43 33.98
C LEU A 401 15.75 149.48 32.72
N ARG A 402 15.80 148.46 31.85
CA ARG A 402 14.95 148.35 30.67
C ARG A 402 13.47 148.24 31.04
N ILE A 403 13.11 147.44 32.04
CA ILE A 403 11.75 147.31 32.59
C ILE A 403 11.31 148.65 33.21
N LEU A 404 12.17 149.28 34.01
CA LEU A 404 11.89 150.60 34.60
C LEU A 404 11.71 151.67 33.53
N TRP A 405 12.55 151.67 32.49
CA TRP A 405 12.46 152.57 31.37
C TRP A 405 11.18 152.31 30.56
N LEU A 406 10.81 151.05 30.30
CA LEU A 406 9.53 150.71 29.66
C LEU A 406 8.33 151.19 30.50
N LYS A 407 8.35 151.00 31.83
CA LYS A 407 7.33 151.51 32.76
C LYS A 407 7.30 153.04 32.82
N LEU A 408 8.44 153.70 32.83
CA LEU A 408 8.57 155.17 32.77
C LEU A 408 8.01 155.69 31.44
N LYS A 409 8.32 155.01 30.33
CA LYS A 409 7.84 155.37 28.99
C LYS A 409 6.32 155.16 28.85
N GLN A 410 5.75 154.15 29.51
CA GLN A 410 4.29 153.98 29.69
C GLN A 410 3.68 155.11 30.56
N ASN A 411 4.26 155.42 31.73
CA ASN A 411 3.76 156.45 32.65
C ASN A 411 3.90 157.89 32.12
N LEU A 412 4.85 158.14 31.21
CA LEU A 412 5.04 159.42 30.53
C LEU A 412 4.24 159.55 29.22
N GLY A 413 3.38 158.57 28.89
CA GLY A 413 2.55 158.61 27.66
C GLY A 413 3.34 158.53 26.36
N LEU A 414 4.60 158.06 26.40
CA LEU A 414 5.51 157.94 25.24
C LEU A 414 5.50 156.55 24.61
N VAL A 415 4.64 155.65 25.09
CA VAL A 415 4.34 154.37 24.45
C VAL A 415 2.87 154.40 24.04
N LYS A 416 2.63 154.57 22.74
CA LYS A 416 1.38 154.13 22.12
C LYS A 416 1.30 152.63 22.26
N GLU A 417 0.12 152.11 22.60
CA GLU A 417 -0.17 150.68 22.63
C GLU A 417 0.37 149.97 21.39
N VAL A 418 0.84 148.74 21.60
CA VAL A 418 0.74 147.71 20.57
C VAL A 418 0.02 146.53 21.22
N GLN A 419 -1.20 146.33 20.73
CA GLN A 419 -1.99 145.11 20.84
C GLN A 419 -1.16 143.93 20.31
N GLU A 420 -1.18 142.82 21.05
CA GLU A 420 -1.51 141.47 20.57
C GLU A 420 -1.61 140.50 21.74
#